data_AF-A0A2K9D5Y8-F1
#
_entry.id   AF-A0A2K9D5Y8-F1
#
_cell.length_a   1.000
_cell.length_b   1.000
_cell.length_c   1.000
_cell.angle_alpha   90.00
_cell.angle_beta   90.00
_cell.angle_gamma   90.00
#
_symmetry.space_group_name_H-M   'P 1'
#
loop_
_entity.id
_entity.type
_entity.pdbx_description
1 polymer ?
#
loop_
_entity_poly.entity_id
_entity_poly.type
_entity_poly.pdbx_seq_one_letter_code
_entity_poly.pdbx_strand_id
1 'polypeptide(L)'
;MSDSEFNSIQVAVAITAAIISAISAAIIAWQAVQTRRSTQVALDAVNVARAELEQGEKTREDALRSQIDAEMPRITVTAHLHAEATDPQEPRFPVLFADDHRERPERVTQSEYVLPRDAQKQLSVRATVKIINDGPRHMQATFTRLANQSAQPEQLDLPPGESTTIGVERVESLARWVELAQWMNGDQTVAPPHEVRVFTLTYRFPGWIGAVENHEVVMGGTVVEPVPGNAAAWRPTHLLRTNESNQRIAELVVQPFERLYFRNRPGDESMGWF
;
A
#
# COMPACT_ATOMS: atom_id res chain seq x y z
N MET A 1 63.08 -72.66 -39.60
CA MET A 1 62.34 -71.81 -38.65
C MET A 1 61.36 -72.70 -37.95
N SER A 2 61.51 -72.86 -36.64
CA SER A 2 60.70 -73.78 -35.84
C SER A 2 59.45 -73.06 -35.33
N ASP A 3 58.34 -73.79 -35.15
CA ASP A 3 57.07 -73.25 -34.62
C ASP A 3 57.23 -72.56 -33.23
N SER A 4 58.35 -72.81 -32.54
CA SER A 4 58.69 -72.16 -31.27
C SER A 4 59.10 -70.68 -31.41
N GLU A 5 59.70 -70.29 -32.54
CA GLU A 5 60.08 -68.88 -32.81
C GLU A 5 58.87 -68.05 -33.26
N PHE A 6 57.88 -68.66 -33.90
CA PHE A 6 56.64 -67.98 -34.28
C PHE A 6 55.76 -67.67 -33.06
N ASN A 7 55.69 -68.59 -32.10
CA ASN A 7 54.94 -68.41 -30.86
C ASN A 7 55.58 -67.36 -29.94
N SER A 8 56.92 -67.27 -29.86
CA SER A 8 57.59 -66.26 -29.04
C SER A 8 57.38 -64.85 -29.59
N ILE A 9 57.39 -64.68 -30.91
CA ILE A 9 57.10 -63.40 -31.57
C ILE A 9 55.63 -63.01 -31.37
N GLN A 10 54.68 -63.95 -31.50
CA GLN A 10 53.26 -63.65 -31.26
C GLN A 10 52.97 -63.27 -29.80
N VAL A 11 53.61 -63.93 -28.83
CA VAL A 11 53.48 -63.57 -27.41
C VAL A 11 54.10 -62.20 -27.13
N ALA A 12 55.26 -61.89 -27.69
CA ALA A 12 55.90 -60.57 -27.54
C ALA A 12 55.05 -59.44 -28.14
N VAL A 13 54.42 -59.67 -29.30
CA VAL A 13 53.49 -58.73 -29.94
C VAL A 13 52.21 -58.56 -29.12
N ALA A 14 51.65 -59.63 -28.56
CA ALA A 14 50.47 -59.56 -27.69
C ALA A 14 50.74 -58.78 -26.39
N ILE A 15 51.91 -58.97 -25.78
CA ILE A 15 52.31 -58.23 -24.56
C ILE A 15 52.51 -56.74 -24.86
N THR A 16 53.20 -56.41 -25.96
CA THR A 16 53.39 -55.00 -26.37
C THR A 16 52.06 -54.33 -26.73
N ALA A 17 51.16 -55.03 -27.43
CA ALA A 17 49.82 -54.53 -27.73
C ALA A 17 48.97 -54.30 -26.46
N ALA A 18 49.07 -55.18 -25.46
CA ALA A 18 48.38 -55.02 -24.19
C ALA A 18 48.90 -53.83 -23.38
N ILE A 19 50.22 -53.60 -23.37
CA ILE A 19 50.85 -52.45 -22.70
C ILE A 19 50.44 -51.14 -23.38
N ILE A 20 50.47 -51.07 -24.71
CA ILE A 20 50.04 -49.87 -25.47
C ILE A 20 48.55 -49.58 -25.22
N SER A 21 47.73 -50.62 -25.14
CA SER A 21 46.29 -50.49 -24.85
C SER A 21 46.04 -50.01 -23.41
N ALA A 22 46.79 -50.50 -22.43
CA ALA A 22 46.69 -50.06 -21.04
C ALA A 22 47.12 -48.60 -20.85
N ILE A 23 48.21 -48.17 -21.51
CA ILE A 23 48.67 -46.78 -21.49
C ILE A 23 47.63 -45.86 -22.16
N SER A 24 47.10 -46.26 -23.32
CA SER A 24 46.03 -45.51 -24.01
C SER A 24 44.78 -45.38 -23.15
N ALA A 25 44.35 -46.45 -22.49
CA ALA A 25 43.19 -46.42 -21.58
C ALA A 25 43.44 -45.49 -20.38
N ALA A 26 44.66 -45.48 -19.82
CA ALA A 26 45.02 -44.57 -18.73
C ALA A 26 45.02 -43.10 -19.16
N ILE A 27 45.51 -42.79 -20.37
CA ILE A 27 45.46 -41.43 -20.93
C ILE A 27 44.02 -41.00 -21.17
N ILE A 28 43.17 -41.86 -21.75
CA ILE A 28 41.74 -41.56 -21.99
C ILE A 28 41.02 -41.36 -20.65
N ALA A 29 41.27 -42.18 -19.64
CA ALA A 29 40.69 -42.03 -18.30
C ALA A 29 41.12 -40.71 -17.65
N TRP A 30 42.39 -40.32 -17.77
CA TRP A 30 42.90 -39.05 -17.26
C TRP A 30 42.29 -37.84 -18.00
N GLN A 31 42.21 -37.90 -19.33
CA GLN A 31 41.54 -36.88 -20.15
C GLN A 31 40.06 -36.76 -19.77
N ALA A 32 39.35 -37.86 -19.57
CA ALA A 32 37.95 -37.84 -19.13
C ALA A 32 37.77 -37.20 -17.74
N VAL A 33 38.70 -37.45 -16.81
CA VAL A 33 38.71 -36.78 -15.49
C VAL A 33 39.00 -35.29 -15.63
N GLN A 34 39.95 -34.90 -16.48
CA GLN A 34 40.22 -33.47 -16.76
C GLN A 34 39.02 -32.78 -17.39
N THR A 35 38.39 -33.39 -18.41
CA THR A 35 37.19 -32.85 -19.04
C THR A 35 36.05 -32.69 -18.04
N ARG A 36 35.82 -33.68 -17.16
CA ARG A 36 34.81 -33.56 -16.09
C ARG A 36 35.08 -32.38 -15.16
N ARG A 37 36.33 -32.20 -14.73
CA ARG A 37 36.71 -31.05 -13.90
C ARG A 37 36.53 -29.73 -14.64
N SER A 38 36.96 -29.64 -15.91
CA SER A 38 36.75 -28.44 -16.73
C SER A 38 35.27 -28.13 -16.94
N THR A 39 34.42 -29.14 -17.14
CA THR A 39 32.97 -28.93 -17.25
C THR A 39 32.34 -28.48 -15.93
N GLN A 40 32.80 -28.98 -14.79
CA GLN A 40 32.32 -28.53 -13.48
C GLN A 40 32.70 -27.06 -13.24
N VAL A 41 33.96 -26.69 -13.49
CA VAL A 41 34.41 -25.29 -13.39
C VAL A 41 33.63 -24.38 -14.34
N ALA A 42 33.33 -24.83 -15.57
CA ALA A 42 32.52 -24.07 -16.51
C ALA A 42 31.07 -23.90 -16.03
N LEU A 43 30.46 -24.93 -15.44
CA LEU A 43 29.12 -24.85 -14.86
C LEU A 43 29.09 -23.90 -13.66
N ASP A 44 30.08 -23.98 -12.77
CA ASP A 44 30.22 -23.09 -11.62
C ASP A 44 30.39 -21.63 -12.09
N ALA A 45 31.23 -21.40 -13.11
CA ALA A 45 31.40 -20.06 -13.69
C ALA A 45 30.10 -19.52 -14.31
N VAL A 46 29.30 -20.35 -14.99
CA VAL A 46 27.99 -19.94 -15.53
C VAL A 46 27.01 -19.62 -14.41
N ASN A 47 27.01 -20.39 -13.32
CA ASN A 47 26.13 -20.14 -12.17
C ASN A 47 26.51 -18.84 -11.45
N VAL A 48 27.81 -18.58 -11.26
CA VAL A 48 28.30 -17.31 -10.71
C VAL A 48 27.92 -16.15 -11.62
N ALA A 49 28.13 -16.27 -12.94
CA ALA A 49 27.76 -15.23 -13.89
C ALA A 49 26.24 -14.94 -13.89
N ARG A 50 25.40 -15.97 -13.74
CA ARG A 50 23.94 -15.79 -13.59
C ARG A 50 23.59 -15.07 -12.30
N ALA A 51 24.18 -15.48 -11.17
CA ALA A 51 23.94 -14.83 -9.89
C ALA A 51 24.41 -13.36 -9.89
N GLU A 52 25.55 -13.07 -10.51
CA GLU A 52 26.06 -11.70 -10.68
C GLU A 52 25.14 -10.86 -11.58
N LEU A 53 24.60 -11.43 -12.66
CA LEU A 53 23.62 -10.75 -13.51
C LEU A 53 22.33 -10.44 -12.74
N GLU A 54 21.77 -11.41 -12.02
CA GLU A 54 20.57 -11.21 -11.19
C GLU A 54 20.80 -10.15 -10.11
N GLN A 55 21.97 -10.17 -9.46
CA GLN A 55 22.34 -9.17 -8.46
C GLN A 55 22.53 -7.77 -9.10
N GLY A 56 23.13 -7.71 -10.28
CA GLY A 56 23.31 -6.48 -11.04
C GLY A 56 21.97 -5.88 -11.46
N GLU A 57 21.01 -6.72 -11.88
CA GLU A 57 19.65 -6.32 -12.22
C GLU A 57 18.93 -5.72 -11.01
N LYS A 58 18.94 -6.41 -9.86
CA LYS A 58 18.34 -5.90 -8.61
C LYS A 58 18.96 -4.57 -8.17
N THR A 59 20.29 -4.48 -8.20
CA THR A 59 21.00 -3.24 -7.82
C THR A 59 20.62 -2.08 -8.73
N ARG A 60 20.41 -2.36 -10.02
CA ARG A 60 19.98 -1.35 -10.99
C ARG A 60 18.52 -0.92 -10.77
N GLU A 61 17.63 -1.86 -10.44
CA GLU A 61 16.24 -1.57 -10.09
C GLU A 61 16.14 -0.74 -8.81
N ASP A 62 16.91 -1.08 -7.78
CA ASP A 62 16.96 -0.33 -6.52
C ASP A 62 17.53 1.08 -6.72
N ALA A 63 18.58 1.22 -7.52
CA ALA A 63 19.12 2.53 -7.88
C ALA A 63 18.10 3.39 -8.63
N LEU A 64 17.33 2.78 -9.54
CA LEU A 64 16.27 3.47 -10.27
C LEU A 64 15.13 3.90 -9.32
N ARG A 65 14.68 3.02 -8.43
CA ARG A 65 13.66 3.34 -7.42
C ARG A 65 14.12 4.48 -6.51
N SER A 66 15.36 4.43 -6.04
CA SER A 66 15.95 5.50 -5.21
C SER A 66 16.02 6.83 -5.96
N GLN A 67 16.31 6.82 -7.26
CA GLN A 67 16.28 8.04 -8.07
C GLN A 67 14.86 8.59 -8.19
N ILE A 68 13.88 7.73 -8.50
CA ILE A 68 12.47 8.12 -8.57
C ILE A 68 12.04 8.73 -7.23
N ASP A 69 12.35 8.08 -6.11
CA ASP A 69 11.98 8.56 -4.78
C ASP A 69 12.61 9.92 -4.41
N ALA A 70 13.83 10.17 -4.86
CA ALA A 70 14.49 11.46 -4.69
C ALA A 70 13.83 12.57 -5.51
N GLU A 71 13.23 12.23 -6.64
CA GLU A 71 12.56 13.17 -7.53
C GLU A 71 11.07 13.37 -7.21
N MET A 72 10.42 12.44 -6.51
CA MET A 72 9.00 12.55 -6.15
C MET A 72 8.76 13.69 -5.13
N PRO A 73 7.59 14.38 -5.18
CA PRO A 73 7.17 15.25 -4.08
C PRO A 73 7.00 14.42 -2.80
N ARG A 74 7.30 15.03 -1.65
CA ARG A 74 7.12 14.41 -0.34
C ARG A 74 5.81 14.92 0.22
N ILE A 75 4.81 14.06 0.23
CA ILE A 75 3.44 14.44 0.59
C ILE A 75 3.18 13.95 2.01
N THR A 76 2.88 14.88 2.91
CA THR A 76 2.44 14.58 4.27
C THR A 76 0.94 14.80 4.34
N VAL A 77 0.18 13.73 4.60
CA VAL A 77 -1.27 13.80 4.82
C VAL A 77 -1.56 13.62 6.30
N THR A 78 -2.27 14.58 6.87
CA THR A 78 -2.74 14.56 8.26
C THR A 78 -4.24 14.77 8.28
N ALA A 79 -4.92 14.16 9.24
CA ALA A 79 -6.37 14.22 9.31
C ALA A 79 -6.80 14.54 10.74
N HIS A 80 -7.75 15.47 10.87
CA HIS A 80 -8.30 15.92 12.14
C HIS A 80 -9.81 15.78 12.11
N LEU A 81 -10.34 15.05 13.09
CA LEU A 81 -11.77 14.92 13.29
C LEU A 81 -12.29 16.15 14.03
N HIS A 82 -13.38 16.73 13.54
CA HIS A 82 -14.07 17.82 14.24
C HIS A 82 -15.35 17.28 14.86
N ALA A 83 -15.60 17.69 16.10
CA ALA A 83 -16.77 17.29 16.84
C ALA A 83 -18.01 18.10 16.42
N GLU A 84 -18.59 17.71 15.29
CA GLU A 84 -19.85 18.27 14.81
C GLU A 84 -20.69 17.13 14.23
N ALA A 85 -21.68 16.68 15.02
CA ALA A 85 -22.77 15.83 14.57
C ALA A 85 -23.99 16.73 14.34
N THR A 86 -24.27 17.04 13.07
CA THR A 86 -25.38 17.93 12.68
C THR A 86 -26.47 17.17 11.96
N ASP A 87 -27.72 17.60 12.19
CA ASP A 87 -28.84 17.29 11.31
C ASP A 87 -28.63 18.01 9.96
N PRO A 88 -28.63 17.32 8.81
CA PRO A 88 -28.36 17.95 7.52
C PRO A 88 -29.43 18.94 7.07
N GLN A 89 -30.60 18.99 7.74
CA GLN A 89 -31.59 20.04 7.53
C GLN A 89 -31.21 21.36 8.19
N GLU A 90 -30.25 21.37 9.12
CA GLU A 90 -29.77 22.60 9.73
C GLU A 90 -28.92 23.42 8.74
N PRO A 91 -29.00 24.75 8.80
CA PRO A 91 -28.27 25.62 7.89
C PRO A 91 -26.77 25.32 7.95
N ARG A 92 -26.23 24.92 6.80
CA ARG A 92 -24.79 24.72 6.61
C ARG A 92 -24.12 26.07 6.80
N PHE A 93 -23.40 26.25 7.90
CA PHE A 93 -22.52 27.40 8.03
C PHE A 93 -21.37 27.21 7.04
N PRO A 94 -21.08 28.21 6.17
CA PRO A 94 -19.93 28.13 5.31
C PRO A 94 -18.71 27.94 6.20
N VAL A 95 -18.08 26.78 6.06
CA VAL A 95 -16.84 26.50 6.77
C VAL A 95 -15.80 27.37 6.08
N LEU A 96 -15.63 28.60 6.59
CA LEU A 96 -14.48 29.44 6.24
C LEU A 96 -13.26 28.71 6.82
N PHE A 97 -12.66 27.84 6.01
CA PHE A 97 -11.39 27.16 6.29
C PHE A 97 -10.25 28.16 6.08
N ALA A 98 -10.21 29.22 6.88
CA ALA A 98 -9.05 30.09 6.94
C ALA A 98 -8.14 29.51 8.03
N ASP A 99 -7.07 28.80 7.64
CA ASP A 99 -5.77 28.48 8.31
C ASP A 99 -5.62 28.40 9.84
N ASP A 100 -6.69 28.54 10.60
CA ASP A 100 -6.65 28.76 12.03
C ASP A 100 -6.86 27.40 12.68
N HIS A 101 -5.79 26.88 13.26
CA HIS A 101 -5.73 25.72 14.16
C HIS A 101 -6.62 25.87 15.42
N ARG A 102 -7.61 26.76 15.40
CA ARG A 102 -8.57 26.94 16.48
C ARG A 102 -9.57 25.81 16.42
N GLU A 103 -9.37 24.85 17.33
CA GLU A 103 -10.37 23.89 17.77
C GLU A 103 -11.73 24.60 17.85
N ARG A 104 -12.62 24.29 16.91
CA ARG A 104 -13.98 24.82 17.00
C ARG A 104 -14.65 24.18 18.21
N PRO A 105 -15.43 24.96 18.99
CA PRO A 105 -16.22 24.38 20.06
C PRO A 105 -17.15 23.34 19.44
N GLU A 106 -17.15 22.16 20.06
CA GLU A 106 -18.04 21.07 19.69
C GLU A 106 -19.48 21.55 19.64
N ARG A 107 -20.15 21.32 18.50
CA ARG A 107 -21.55 21.70 18.30
C ARG A 107 -22.40 20.45 18.17
N VAL A 108 -23.13 20.16 19.24
CA VAL A 108 -24.18 19.13 19.27
C VAL A 108 -25.52 19.83 19.08
N THR A 109 -26.22 19.57 17.98
CA THR A 109 -27.41 20.35 17.62
C THR A 109 -28.72 19.81 18.23
N GLN A 110 -28.79 18.51 18.50
CA GLN A 110 -29.87 17.88 19.26
C GLN A 110 -29.29 17.04 20.39
N SER A 111 -29.91 17.13 21.57
CA SER A 111 -29.44 16.40 22.75
C SER A 111 -29.85 14.94 22.75
N GLU A 112 -30.98 14.57 22.13
CA GLU A 112 -31.52 13.20 22.16
C GLU A 112 -32.36 12.88 20.90
N TYR A 113 -32.27 11.64 20.45
CA TYR A 113 -33.03 11.03 19.37
C TYR A 113 -33.73 9.77 19.87
N VAL A 114 -34.94 9.47 19.39
CA VAL A 114 -35.74 8.32 19.85
C VAL A 114 -36.05 7.38 18.70
N LEU A 115 -35.63 6.11 18.81
CA LEU A 115 -35.95 5.06 17.84
C LEU A 115 -37.34 4.45 18.10
N PRO A 116 -38.07 4.01 17.07
CA PRO A 116 -37.72 4.03 15.64
C PRO A 116 -38.04 5.36 14.94
N ARG A 117 -38.69 6.31 15.63
CA ARG A 117 -39.18 7.58 15.04
C ARG A 117 -38.08 8.35 14.30
N ASP A 118 -36.91 8.45 14.91
CA ASP A 118 -35.78 9.25 14.41
C ASP A 118 -34.79 8.44 13.56
N ALA A 119 -35.07 7.15 13.26
CA ALA A 119 -34.14 6.22 12.62
C ALA A 119 -33.58 6.69 11.27
N GLN A 120 -34.39 7.41 10.49
CA GLN A 120 -34.03 7.87 9.14
C GLN A 120 -33.38 9.26 9.12
N LYS A 121 -33.28 9.93 10.28
CA LYS A 121 -32.54 11.19 10.35
C LYS A 121 -31.09 10.93 9.99
N GLN A 122 -30.53 11.78 9.15
CA GLN A 122 -29.13 11.70 8.80
C GLN A 122 -28.32 12.47 9.85
N LEU A 123 -27.14 11.95 10.20
CA LEU A 123 -26.15 12.66 10.98
C LEU A 123 -24.87 12.71 10.16
N SER A 124 -24.29 13.90 10.06
CA SER A 124 -23.02 14.11 9.39
C SER A 124 -21.90 14.28 10.40
N VAL A 125 -20.76 13.65 10.16
CA VAL A 125 -19.52 13.81 10.93
C VAL A 125 -18.50 14.48 10.03
N ARG A 126 -17.93 15.60 10.48
CA ARG A 126 -17.00 16.40 9.69
C ARG A 126 -15.56 16.24 10.15
N ALA A 127 -14.66 16.23 9.20
CA ALA A 127 -13.23 16.19 9.43
C ALA A 127 -12.51 17.10 8.42
N THR A 128 -11.24 17.36 8.70
CA THR A 128 -10.35 18.05 7.76
C THR A 128 -9.13 17.20 7.49
N VAL A 129 -8.75 17.11 6.22
CA VAL A 129 -7.51 16.51 5.77
C VAL A 129 -6.56 17.63 5.36
N LYS A 130 -5.43 17.77 6.05
CA LYS A 130 -4.37 18.71 5.71
C LYS A 130 -3.29 17.97 4.92
N ILE A 131 -2.97 18.53 3.76
CA ILE A 131 -2.00 18.00 2.81
C ILE A 131 -0.87 19.00 2.73
N ILE A 132 0.36 18.53 2.91
CA ILE A 132 1.57 19.35 2.89
C ILE A 132 2.51 18.76 1.84
N ASN A 133 3.03 19.61 0.95
CA ASN A 133 4.09 19.22 0.03
C ASN A 133 5.45 19.65 0.60
N ASP A 134 6.05 18.78 1.41
CA ASP A 134 7.40 18.96 1.97
C ASP A 134 8.51 18.61 0.95
N GLY A 135 8.13 18.28 -0.29
CA GLY A 135 9.04 17.86 -1.34
C GLY A 135 9.70 19.02 -2.08
N PRO A 136 10.77 18.74 -2.84
CA PRO A 136 11.45 19.74 -3.66
C PRO A 136 10.69 20.09 -4.95
N ARG A 137 9.64 19.35 -5.31
CA ARG A 137 8.92 19.46 -6.58
C ARG A 137 7.49 19.92 -6.40
N HIS A 138 6.94 20.50 -7.47
CA HIS A 138 5.53 20.80 -7.57
C HIS A 138 4.68 19.53 -7.58
N MET A 139 3.61 19.50 -6.79
CA MET A 139 2.69 18.37 -6.72
C MET A 139 1.40 18.69 -7.48
N GLN A 140 1.17 17.95 -8.57
CA GLN A 140 -0.11 17.90 -9.28
C GLN A 140 -0.77 16.57 -9.00
N ALA A 141 -1.79 16.58 -8.15
CA ALA A 141 -2.50 15.39 -7.71
C ALA A 141 -3.99 15.51 -8.02
N THR A 142 -4.68 14.37 -8.00
CA THR A 142 -6.13 14.32 -7.98
C THR A 142 -6.59 13.83 -6.63
N PHE A 143 -7.67 14.39 -6.11
CA PHE A 143 -8.28 13.90 -4.88
C PHE A 143 -9.78 13.68 -5.07
N THR A 144 -10.37 12.89 -4.19
CA THR A 144 -11.82 12.62 -4.20
C THR A 144 -12.34 12.65 -2.77
N ARG A 145 -13.42 13.39 -2.55
CA ARG A 145 -14.13 13.46 -1.27
C ARG A 145 -15.30 12.50 -1.30
N LEU A 146 -15.17 11.35 -0.65
CA LEU A 146 -16.14 10.26 -0.76
C LEU A 146 -17.35 10.43 0.18
N ALA A 147 -17.81 11.66 0.38
CA ALA A 147 -18.96 11.99 1.23
C ALA A 147 -20.27 11.37 0.71
N ASN A 148 -20.35 11.12 -0.61
CA ASN A 148 -21.44 10.42 -1.30
C ASN A 148 -20.87 9.70 -2.53
N GLN A 149 -21.45 8.57 -2.94
CA GLN A 149 -20.96 7.67 -4.00
C GLN A 149 -20.81 8.30 -5.42
N SER A 150 -21.09 9.59 -5.58
CA SER A 150 -21.02 10.34 -6.84
C SER A 150 -19.89 11.37 -6.90
N ALA A 151 -18.88 11.25 -6.04
CA ALA A 151 -17.79 12.22 -5.96
C ALA A 151 -16.94 12.22 -7.24
N GLN A 152 -16.81 13.39 -7.87
CA GLN A 152 -15.90 13.56 -9.01
C GLN A 152 -14.48 13.86 -8.49
N PRO A 153 -13.44 13.35 -9.17
CA PRO A 153 -12.07 13.73 -8.87
C PRO A 153 -11.85 15.24 -9.07
N GLU A 154 -11.23 15.88 -8.09
CA GLU A 154 -10.81 17.27 -8.12
C GLU A 154 -9.29 17.34 -8.31
N GLN A 155 -8.80 18.38 -9.00
CA GLN A 155 -7.38 18.61 -9.14
C GLN A 155 -6.85 19.42 -7.95
N LEU A 156 -5.66 19.06 -7.48
CA LEU A 156 -4.91 19.78 -6.48
C LEU A 156 -3.52 20.08 -7.02
N ASP A 157 -3.19 21.37 -7.07
CA ASP A 157 -1.87 21.87 -7.41
C ASP A 157 -1.25 22.48 -6.15
N LEU A 158 -0.09 21.98 -5.73
CA LEU A 158 0.53 22.37 -4.47
C LEU A 158 2.04 22.60 -4.65
N PRO A 159 2.51 23.86 -4.63
CA PRO A 159 3.92 24.24 -4.64
C PRO A 159 4.76 23.60 -3.53
N PRO A 160 6.09 23.48 -3.71
CA PRO A 160 7.01 23.09 -2.64
C PRO A 160 6.84 23.96 -1.39
N GLY A 161 6.69 23.34 -0.24
CA GLY A 161 6.54 23.99 1.07
C GLY A 161 5.14 24.53 1.37
N GLU A 162 4.18 24.37 0.46
CA GLU A 162 2.80 24.79 0.68
C GLU A 162 1.93 23.68 1.28
N SER A 163 0.82 24.09 1.89
CA SER A 163 -0.18 23.18 2.42
C SER A 163 -1.59 23.62 2.08
N THR A 164 -2.49 22.66 1.96
CA THR A 164 -3.93 22.91 1.80
C THR A 164 -4.72 22.09 2.82
N THR A 165 -5.92 22.56 3.16
CA THR A 165 -6.83 21.85 4.05
C THR A 165 -8.16 21.59 3.34
N ILE A 166 -8.56 20.32 3.32
CA ILE A 166 -9.77 19.85 2.63
C ILE A 166 -10.76 19.34 3.66
N GLY A 167 -11.96 19.92 3.66
CA GLY A 167 -13.09 19.40 4.45
C GLY A 167 -13.64 18.11 3.85
N VAL A 168 -13.83 17.11 4.71
CA VAL A 168 -14.43 15.81 4.38
C VAL A 168 -15.55 15.52 5.37
N GLU A 169 -16.57 14.78 4.94
CA GLU A 169 -17.68 14.41 5.82
C GLU A 169 -18.14 12.99 5.55
N ARG A 170 -18.66 12.35 6.60
CA ARG A 170 -19.37 11.07 6.52
C ARG A 170 -20.81 11.30 6.94
N VAL A 171 -21.74 10.97 6.07
CA VAL A 171 -23.19 11.12 6.32
C VAL A 171 -23.82 9.73 6.37
N GLU A 172 -24.46 9.41 7.49
CA GLU A 172 -25.17 8.13 7.66
C GLU A 172 -26.50 8.37 8.38
N SER A 173 -27.43 7.43 8.29
CA SER A 173 -28.66 7.47 9.08
C SER A 173 -28.37 7.22 10.57
N LEU A 174 -29.23 7.73 11.44
CA LEU A 174 -29.18 7.45 12.87
C LEU A 174 -29.22 5.94 13.13
N ALA A 175 -30.09 5.21 12.42
CA ALA A 175 -30.15 3.75 12.52
C ALA A 175 -28.78 3.11 12.24
N ARG A 176 -28.06 3.58 11.21
CA ARG A 176 -26.74 3.06 10.89
C ARG A 176 -25.71 3.41 11.95
N TRP A 177 -25.71 4.63 12.48
CA TRP A 177 -24.83 5.01 13.59
C TRP A 177 -25.08 4.16 14.85
N VAL A 178 -26.33 3.81 15.10
CA VAL A 178 -26.73 2.94 16.22
C VAL A 178 -26.25 1.51 16.01
N GLU A 179 -26.41 0.94 14.81
CA GLU A 179 -25.84 -0.38 14.47
C GLU A 179 -24.32 -0.40 14.71
N LEU A 180 -23.61 0.64 14.27
CA LEU A 180 -22.17 0.76 14.47
C LEU A 180 -21.82 0.82 15.97
N ALA A 181 -22.60 1.55 16.77
CA ALA A 181 -22.40 1.61 18.21
C ALA A 181 -22.65 0.25 18.89
N GLN A 182 -23.69 -0.48 18.49
CA GLN A 182 -24.00 -1.82 19.00
C GLN A 182 -22.90 -2.83 18.67
N TRP A 183 -22.44 -2.84 17.42
CA TRP A 183 -21.34 -3.71 16.99
C TRP A 183 -20.06 -3.45 17.81
N MET A 184 -19.71 -2.19 18.03
CA MET A 184 -18.54 -1.84 18.86
C MET A 184 -18.67 -2.22 20.32
N ASN A 185 -19.90 -2.28 20.85
CA ASN A 185 -20.18 -2.81 22.18
C ASN A 185 -20.20 -4.36 22.23
N GLY A 186 -19.85 -5.04 21.13
CA GLY A 186 -19.70 -6.49 21.06
C GLY A 186 -20.94 -7.24 20.58
N ASP A 187 -21.95 -6.54 20.04
CA ASP A 187 -23.11 -7.19 19.43
C ASP A 187 -22.73 -7.85 18.09
N GLN A 188 -22.53 -9.17 18.13
CA GLN A 188 -22.18 -9.97 16.94
C GLN A 188 -23.38 -10.24 16.01
N THR A 189 -24.59 -9.85 16.39
CA THR A 189 -25.77 -9.97 15.51
C THR A 189 -25.79 -8.89 14.44
N VAL A 190 -25.03 -7.81 14.63
CA VAL A 190 -24.88 -6.71 13.69
C VAL A 190 -23.74 -7.01 12.70
N ALA A 191 -23.97 -6.73 11.42
CA ALA A 191 -22.96 -6.87 10.40
C ALA A 191 -21.73 -5.99 10.71
N PRO A 192 -20.50 -6.49 10.48
CA PRO A 192 -19.30 -5.71 10.74
C PRO A 192 -19.30 -4.41 9.94
N PRO A 193 -18.75 -3.32 10.49
CA PRO A 193 -18.63 -2.07 9.78
C PRO A 193 -17.74 -2.26 8.57
N HIS A 194 -18.17 -1.73 7.44
CA HIS A 194 -17.25 -1.46 6.34
C HIS A 194 -16.48 -0.20 6.69
N GLU A 195 -15.15 -0.23 6.52
CA GLU A 195 -14.34 0.97 6.58
C GLU A 195 -14.82 1.95 5.50
N VAL A 196 -15.19 3.16 5.92
CA VAL A 196 -15.65 4.19 4.99
C VAL A 196 -14.46 5.07 4.64
N ARG A 197 -13.94 4.88 3.43
CA ARG A 197 -12.99 5.83 2.83
C ARG A 197 -13.72 7.16 2.66
N VAL A 198 -13.19 8.22 3.26
CA VAL A 198 -13.75 9.57 3.17
C VAL A 198 -12.93 10.47 2.25
N PHE A 199 -11.68 10.09 2.00
CA PHE A 199 -10.76 10.85 1.17
C PHE A 199 -9.75 9.94 0.49
N THR A 200 -9.47 10.22 -0.77
CA THR A 200 -8.36 9.62 -1.52
C THR A 200 -7.58 10.71 -2.23
N LEU A 201 -6.25 10.67 -2.18
CA LEU A 201 -5.35 11.53 -2.95
C LEU A 201 -4.42 10.64 -3.78
N THR A 202 -4.40 10.85 -5.08
CA THR A 202 -3.53 10.15 -6.01
C THR A 202 -2.60 11.16 -6.67
N TYR A 203 -1.30 10.98 -6.46
CA TYR A 203 -0.27 11.67 -7.22
C TYR A 203 0.32 10.71 -8.24
N ARG A 204 0.48 11.17 -9.49
CA ARG A 204 1.16 10.42 -10.55
C ARG A 204 2.32 11.24 -11.07
N PHE A 205 3.51 10.64 -11.08
CA PHE A 205 4.69 11.29 -11.65
C PHE A 205 4.47 11.64 -13.12
N PRO A 206 4.79 12.88 -13.56
CA PRO A 206 4.66 13.28 -14.95
C PRO A 206 5.80 12.66 -15.77
N GLY A 207 5.54 11.53 -16.42
CA GLY A 207 6.52 10.88 -17.28
C GLY A 207 6.18 9.44 -17.64
N TRP A 208 7.13 8.77 -18.30
CA TRP A 208 7.04 7.35 -18.63
C TRP A 208 7.69 6.45 -17.58
N ILE A 209 8.55 7.01 -16.74
CA ILE A 209 9.20 6.31 -15.63
C ILE A 209 8.95 7.13 -14.38
N GLY A 210 8.39 6.52 -13.34
CA GLY A 210 8.10 7.21 -12.10
C GLY A 210 7.31 6.33 -11.14
N ALA A 211 6.54 6.96 -10.26
CA ALA A 211 5.65 6.27 -9.35
C ALA A 211 4.28 6.93 -9.28
N VAL A 212 3.29 6.12 -8.93
CA VAL A 212 1.96 6.56 -8.48
C VAL A 212 1.92 6.40 -6.97
N GLU A 213 1.49 7.44 -6.28
CA GLU A 213 1.33 7.46 -4.83
C GLU A 213 -0.13 7.69 -4.47
N ASN A 214 -0.68 6.80 -3.64
CA ASN A 214 -2.06 6.85 -3.17
C ASN A 214 -2.08 7.04 -1.66
N HIS A 215 -2.78 8.08 -1.20
CA HIS A 215 -3.11 8.28 0.20
C HIS A 215 -4.60 8.08 0.40
N GLU A 216 -4.98 7.33 1.43
CA GLU A 216 -6.37 7.13 1.80
C GLU A 216 -6.60 7.58 3.24
N VAL A 217 -7.73 8.22 3.49
CA VAL A 217 -8.21 8.51 4.84
C VAL A 217 -9.53 7.79 5.04
N VAL A 218 -9.60 7.00 6.10
CA VAL A 218 -10.79 6.24 6.49
C VAL A 218 -11.38 6.83 7.76
N MET A 219 -12.71 6.82 7.83
CA MET A 219 -13.46 7.23 9.02
C MET A 219 -14.26 6.05 9.57
N GLY A 220 -13.92 5.63 10.78
CA GLY A 220 -14.55 4.54 11.52
C GLY A 220 -15.30 5.02 12.76
N GLY A 221 -15.81 4.05 13.54
CA GLY A 221 -16.45 4.29 14.82
C GLY A 221 -17.92 4.73 14.73
N THR A 222 -18.40 5.35 15.81
CA THR A 222 -19.76 5.89 15.92
C THR A 222 -19.74 7.30 16.51
N VAL A 223 -20.83 8.04 16.28
CA VAL A 223 -21.04 9.36 16.87
C VAL A 223 -22.27 9.42 17.78
N VAL A 224 -22.83 8.27 18.15
CA VAL A 224 -23.97 8.20 19.05
C VAL A 224 -23.72 7.23 20.20
N GLU A 225 -24.26 7.59 21.36
CA GLU A 225 -24.26 6.76 22.56
C GLU A 225 -25.67 6.60 23.12
N PRO A 226 -25.97 5.48 23.80
CA PRO A 226 -27.27 5.29 24.43
C PRO A 226 -27.44 6.25 25.62
N VAL A 227 -28.67 6.76 25.80
CA VAL A 227 -29.00 7.61 26.95
C VAL A 227 -29.27 6.74 28.19
N PRO A 228 -28.56 6.93 29.31
CA PRO A 228 -28.79 6.16 30.53
C PRO A 228 -30.25 6.25 31.00
N GLY A 229 -30.87 5.11 31.28
CA GLY A 229 -32.26 5.06 31.75
C GLY A 229 -33.33 5.12 30.64
N ASN A 230 -32.94 5.27 29.37
CA ASN A 230 -33.88 5.23 28.25
C ASN A 230 -33.33 4.37 27.10
N ALA A 231 -33.79 3.11 27.04
CA ALA A 231 -33.32 2.13 26.05
C ALA A 231 -33.63 2.49 24.59
N ALA A 232 -34.59 3.39 24.35
CA ALA A 232 -34.96 3.83 23.01
C ALA A 232 -34.25 5.13 22.58
N ALA A 233 -33.57 5.81 23.52
CA ALA A 233 -32.96 7.10 23.27
C ALA A 233 -31.45 7.02 23.06
N TRP A 234 -31.00 7.80 22.09
CA TRP A 234 -29.62 7.92 21.66
C TRP A 234 -29.25 9.39 21.59
N ARG A 235 -28.01 9.73 21.91
CA ARG A 235 -27.53 11.10 21.82
C ARG A 235 -26.20 11.17 21.09
N PRO A 236 -25.87 12.28 20.44
CA PRO A 236 -24.54 12.47 19.89
C PRO A 236 -23.48 12.36 20.99
N THR A 237 -22.43 11.60 20.73
CA THR A 237 -21.29 11.49 21.64
C THR A 237 -20.45 12.75 21.57
N HIS A 238 -19.92 13.18 22.71
CA HIS A 238 -18.98 14.28 22.76
C HIS A 238 -17.60 13.84 22.23
N LEU A 239 -17.25 14.16 20.97
CA LEU A 239 -16.04 13.61 20.33
C LEU A 239 -14.74 14.15 20.98
N LEU A 240 -14.79 15.29 21.67
CA LEU A 240 -13.62 15.90 22.34
C LEU A 240 -13.47 15.50 23.82
N ARG A 241 -14.45 14.80 24.42
CA ARG A 241 -14.37 14.40 25.84
C ARG A 241 -13.82 12.98 25.99
N THR A 242 -12.56 12.81 25.61
CA THR A 242 -11.79 11.59 25.86
C THR A 242 -11.22 11.63 27.27
N ASN A 243 -11.84 10.93 28.22
CA ASN A 243 -11.13 10.35 29.38
C ASN A 243 -11.95 9.34 30.21
N GLU A 244 -13.27 9.23 30.06
CA GLU A 244 -14.08 8.42 31.01
C GLU A 244 -14.86 7.23 30.42
N SER A 245 -15.05 7.13 29.10
CA SER A 245 -15.76 5.99 28.50
C SER A 245 -14.85 5.19 27.56
N ASN A 246 -14.81 3.87 27.75
CA ASN A 246 -14.14 2.90 26.85
C ASN A 246 -14.81 2.79 25.45
N GLN A 247 -15.70 3.71 25.10
CA GLN A 247 -16.36 3.69 23.79
C GLN A 247 -15.42 4.34 22.77
N ARG A 248 -15.13 3.61 21.69
CA ARG A 248 -14.41 4.15 20.54
C ARG A 248 -15.34 5.12 19.80
N ILE A 249 -15.26 6.37 20.22
CA ILE A 249 -15.76 7.55 19.53
C ILE A 249 -15.23 7.54 18.09
N ALA A 250 -15.98 8.09 17.13
CA ALA A 250 -15.56 8.19 15.73
C ALA A 250 -14.04 8.42 15.57
N GLU A 251 -13.43 7.58 14.75
CA GLU A 251 -11.98 7.57 14.54
C GLU A 251 -11.68 7.99 13.10
N LEU A 252 -10.64 8.78 12.91
CA LEU A 252 -10.17 9.19 11.61
C LEU A 252 -8.72 8.75 11.47
N VAL A 253 -8.47 7.88 10.50
CA VAL A 253 -7.16 7.23 10.33
C VAL A 253 -6.65 7.51 8.93
N VAL A 254 -5.44 8.05 8.85
CA VAL A 254 -4.68 8.12 7.60
C VAL A 254 -4.03 6.76 7.39
N GLN A 255 -4.37 6.08 6.30
CA GLN A 255 -3.76 4.81 5.95
C GLN A 255 -2.30 5.02 5.50
N PRO A 256 -1.42 4.02 5.67
CA PRO A 256 -0.12 4.04 5.02
C PRO A 256 -0.30 4.27 3.52
N PHE A 257 0.48 5.19 2.96
CA PHE A 257 0.39 5.44 1.53
C PHE A 257 0.93 4.24 0.75
N GLU A 258 0.34 3.99 -0.42
CA GLU A 258 0.82 2.99 -1.36
C GLU A 258 1.59 3.68 -2.49
N ARG A 259 2.79 3.17 -2.80
CA ARG A 259 3.60 3.66 -3.92
C ARG A 259 3.86 2.52 -4.90
N LEU A 260 3.47 2.74 -6.16
CA LEU A 260 3.62 1.78 -7.24
C LEU A 260 4.53 2.37 -8.32
N TYR A 261 5.65 1.72 -8.60
CA TYR A 261 6.61 2.14 -9.62
C TYR A 261 6.17 1.65 -10.99
N PHE A 262 6.29 2.52 -11.99
CA PHE A 262 5.92 2.21 -13.35
C PHE A 262 6.99 2.63 -14.34
N ARG A 263 7.08 1.85 -15.43
CA ARG A 263 7.90 2.12 -16.60
C ARG A 263 7.10 1.77 -17.85
N ASN A 264 6.60 2.82 -18.50
CA ASN A 264 5.85 2.71 -19.74
C ASN A 264 6.78 2.90 -20.94
N ARG A 265 6.42 2.27 -22.06
CA ARG A 265 7.05 2.58 -23.35
C ARG A 265 6.44 3.87 -23.91
N PRO A 266 7.22 4.72 -24.60
CA PRO A 266 6.65 5.86 -25.32
C PRO A 266 5.54 5.38 -26.28
N GLY A 267 4.33 5.93 -26.15
CA GLY A 267 3.17 5.55 -26.95
C GLY A 267 2.35 4.36 -26.42
N ASP A 268 2.72 3.78 -25.28
CA ASP A 268 1.95 2.73 -24.61
C ASP A 268 1.14 3.33 -23.45
N GLU A 269 -0.19 3.21 -23.53
CA GLU A 269 -1.12 3.64 -22.48
C GLU A 269 -1.24 2.59 -21.36
N SER A 270 -0.82 1.35 -21.60
CA SER A 270 -0.82 0.29 -20.59
C SER A 270 0.36 0.48 -19.63
N MET A 271 0.08 0.46 -18.32
CA MET A 271 1.13 0.65 -17.31
C MET A 271 1.94 -0.63 -17.12
N GLY A 272 3.25 -0.54 -17.41
CA GLY A 272 4.22 -1.58 -17.07
C GLY A 272 4.69 -1.40 -15.62
N TRP A 273 4.23 -2.26 -14.72
CA TRP A 273 4.62 -2.26 -13.31
C TRP A 273 5.91 -3.06 -13.09
N PHE A 274 6.77 -2.62 -12.17
CA PHE A 274 8.00 -3.33 -11.79
C PHE A 274 8.37 -3.09 -10.33
#